data_AF-A0A7C6MCA3-F1
#
_entry.id   AF-A0A7C6MCA3-F1
#
_cell.length_a   1.000
_cell.length_b   1.000
_cell.length_c   1.000
_cell.angle_alpha   90.00
_cell.angle_beta   90.00
_cell.angle_gamma   90.00
#
_symmetry.space_group_name_H-M   'P 1'
#
loop_
_entity.id
_entity.type
_entity.pdbx_description
1 polymer ?
#
loop_
_entity_poly.entity_id
_entity_poly.type
_entity_poly.pdbx_seq_one_letter_code
_entity_poly.pdbx_strand_id
1 'polypeptide(L)' 'IESITWKGKETVFNDRKPGELGTKLQAMLKGTQYGTVTDTKGWNVPV' A
#
# COMPACT_ATOMS: atom_id res chain seq x y z
N ILE A 1 7.58 -3.13 -0.57
CA ILE A 1 8.85 -3.79 -0.98
C ILE A 1 9.16 -4.81 0.09
N GLU A 2 9.38 -6.06 -0.31
CA GLU A 2 9.58 -7.19 0.61
C GLU A 2 11.06 -7.58 0.76
N SER A 3 11.86 -7.42 -0.29
CA SER A 3 13.31 -7.60 -0.26
C SER A 3 14.01 -6.79 -1.35
N ILE A 4 15.31 -6.60 -1.19
CA ILE A 4 16.21 -6.08 -2.21
C ILE A 4 17.38 -7.05 -2.33
N THR A 5 17.67 -7.48 -3.57
CA THR A 5 18.88 -8.24 -3.89
C THR A 5 19.91 -7.31 -4.52
N TRP A 6 21.10 -7.25 -3.95
CA TRP A 6 22.20 -6.45 -4.45
C TRP A 6 23.53 -7.18 -4.32
N LYS A 7 24.30 -7.25 -5.41
CA LYS A 7 25.59 -7.99 -5.50
C LYS A 7 25.49 -9.43 -4.99
N GLY A 8 24.42 -10.14 -5.35
CA GLY A 8 24.19 -11.53 -4.95
C GLY A 8 23.78 -11.73 -3.49
N LYS A 9 23.59 -10.64 -2.71
CA LYS A 9 23.08 -10.71 -1.34
C LYS A 9 21.64 -10.21 -1.29
N GLU A 10 20.75 -11.01 -0.71
CA GLU A 10 19.37 -10.62 -0.41
C GLU A 10 19.28 -9.98 0.98
N THR A 11 18.59 -8.85 1.05
CA THR A 11 18.12 -8.24 2.30
C THR A 11 16.60 -8.27 2.30
N VAL A 12 16.01 -8.98 3.25
CA VAL A 12 14.54 -9.05 3.45
C VAL A 12 14.11 -7.97 4.43
N PHE A 13 13.00 -7.29 4.14
CA PHE A 13 12.42 -6.26 4.99
C PHE A 13 11.18 -6.79 5.69
N ASN A 14 11.08 -6.51 7.00
CA ASN A 14 9.89 -6.75 7.81
C ASN A 14 9.25 -8.15 7.61
N ASP A 15 10.07 -9.18 7.51
CA ASP A 15 9.65 -10.58 7.24
C ASP A 15 8.71 -10.72 6.03
N ARG A 16 8.95 -9.92 4.98
CA ARG A 16 8.11 -9.84 3.78
C ARG A 16 6.65 -9.42 4.06
N LYS A 17 6.38 -8.83 5.22
CA LYS A 17 5.07 -8.28 5.58
C LYS A 17 5.04 -6.78 5.34
N PRO A 18 3.91 -6.23 4.87
CA PRO A 18 3.72 -4.78 4.84
C PRO A 18 3.86 -4.18 6.25
N GLY A 19 4.61 -3.08 6.36
CA GLY A 19 4.66 -2.32 7.60
C GLY A 19 3.33 -1.59 7.86
N GLU A 20 3.13 -1.14 9.10
CA GLU A 20 1.89 -0.49 9.55
C GLU A 20 1.44 0.65 8.62
N LEU A 21 2.37 1.54 8.23
CA LEU A 21 2.07 2.65 7.33
C LEU A 21 1.59 2.15 5.97
N GLY A 22 2.23 1.13 5.41
CA GLY A 22 1.83 0.55 4.13
C GLY A 22 0.42 -0.04 4.19
N THR A 23 0.13 -0.79 5.25
CA THR A 23 -1.20 -1.36 5.50
C THR A 23 -2.26 -0.28 5.64
N LYS A 24 -1.98 0.79 6.40
CA LYS A 24 -2.89 1.91 6.59
C LYS A 24 -3.19 2.65 5.28
N LEU A 25 -2.16 2.94 4.50
CA LEU A 25 -2.32 3.60 3.20
C LEU A 25 -3.13 2.72 2.23
N GLN A 26 -2.83 1.43 2.17
CA GLN A 26 -3.58 0.49 1.33
C GLN A 26 -5.06 0.43 1.72
N ALA A 27 -5.38 0.35 3.01
CA ALA A 27 -6.75 0.31 3.49
C ALA A 27 -7.51 1.60 3.15
N MET A 28 -6.88 2.76 3.35
CA MET A 28 -7.47 4.06 3.03
C MET A 28 -7.74 4.21 1.53
N LEU A 29 -6.75 3.94 0.68
CA LEU A 29 -6.89 4.06 -0.77
C LEU A 29 -7.96 3.10 -1.31
N LYS A 30 -7.94 1.83 -0.88
CA LYS A 30 -8.95 0.85 -1.25
C LYS A 30 -10.34 1.30 -0.77
N GLY A 31 -10.45 1.80 0.45
CA GLY A 31 -11.71 2.28 0.98
C GLY A 31 -12.30 3.43 0.17
N THR A 32 -11.46 4.37 -0.25
CA THR A 32 -11.84 5.45 -1.17
C THR A 32 -12.27 4.92 -2.53
N GLN A 33 -11.50 4.00 -3.13
CA GLN A 33 -11.81 3.43 -4.45
C GLN A 33 -13.15 2.71 -4.51
N TYR A 34 -13.50 1.95 -3.46
CA TYR A 34 -14.73 1.16 -3.41
C TYR A 34 -15.86 1.82 -2.62
N GLY A 35 -15.69 3.08 -2.21
CA GLY A 35 -16.73 3.86 -1.53
C GLY A 35 -17.03 3.43 -0.09
N THR A 36 -16.18 2.60 0.55
CA THR A 36 -16.31 2.31 1.99
C THR A 36 -15.77 3.43 2.87
N VAL A 37 -14.98 4.34 2.29
CA VAL A 37 -14.55 5.61 2.89
C VAL A 37 -14.86 6.74 1.91
N THR A 38 -15.41 7.85 2.41
CA THR A 38 -15.74 9.02 1.58
C THR A 38 -14.50 9.58 0.88
N ASP A 39 -14.62 9.80 -0.43
CA ASP A 39 -13.59 10.47 -1.21
C ASP A 39 -13.62 11.99 -0.98
N THR A 40 -12.85 12.45 0.00
CA THR A 40 -12.74 13.89 0.32
C THR A 40 -11.84 14.66 -0.64
N LYS A 41 -11.13 13.97 -1.55
CA LYS A 41 -10.13 14.56 -2.44
C LYS A 41 -10.55 14.55 -3.91
N GLY A 42 -11.67 13.92 -4.24
CA GLY A 42 -12.17 13.83 -5.61
C GLY A 42 -11.22 13.02 -6.51
N TRP A 43 -10.65 11.94 -5.98
CA TRP A 43 -9.76 11.04 -6.72
C TRP A 43 -10.53 10.08 -7.64
N ASN A 44 -11.75 9.68 -7.27
CA ASN A 44 -12.58 8.82 -8.09
C ASN A 44 -13.23 9.62 -9.22
N VAL A 45 -13.08 9.13 -10.44
CA VAL A 45 -13.79 9.63 -11.62
C VAL A 45 -14.91 8.65 -11.95
N PRO A 46 -16.19 9.06 -11.94
CA PRO A 46 -17.29 8.19 -12.32
C PRO A 46 -17.20 7.84 -13.81
N VAL A 47 -17.56 6.61 -14.14
CA VAL A 47 -17.72 6.12 -15.52
C VAL A 47 -19.12 6.39 -16.04
#